data_AF-A0A3S5J2J5-F1
#
_entry.id   AF-A0A3S5J2J5-F1
#
_cell.length_a   1.000
_cell.length_b   1.000
_cell.length_c   1.000
_cell.angle_alpha   90.00
_cell.angle_beta   90.00
_cell.angle_gamma   90.00
#
_symmetry.space_group_name_H-M   'P 1'
#
loop_
_entity.id
_entity.type
_entity.pdbx_description
1 polymer ?
#
loop_
_entity_poly.entity_id
_entity_poly.type
_entity_poly.pdbx_seq_one_letter_code
_entity_poly.pdbx_strand_id
1 'polypeptide(L)'
;MKNKYLKFCDLVAKACGAFAVLALLLSILVIVELVFERYFFQRAITWQTELVTMLLVASTFIGSAYVLSEKAHVSMEWIYDFLSKKNVLRLKIFTSLVSLLFFLILFYFGFLMVEEAFTKNYSTGTVWDPPLWIPYSSMMIGAALMILQYIAEIIKLADEKDVN
;
A
#
# COMPACT_ATOMS: atom_id res chain seq x y z
N MET A 1 14.76 5.12 22.43
CA MET A 1 14.03 4.02 21.75
C MET A 1 13.19 4.52 20.58
N LYS A 2 12.37 5.58 20.76
CA LYS A 2 11.57 6.23 19.69
C LYS A 2 12.36 6.50 18.38
N ASN A 3 13.54 7.11 18.46
CA ASN A 3 14.35 7.41 17.28
C ASN A 3 14.83 6.17 16.49
N LYS A 4 15.04 5.02 17.16
CA LYS A 4 15.39 3.77 16.46
C LYS A 4 14.18 3.22 15.70
N TYR A 5 13.00 3.28 16.31
CA TYR A 5 11.74 2.87 15.68
C TYR A 5 11.41 3.74 14.45
N LEU A 6 11.54 5.06 14.56
CA LEU A 6 11.28 5.96 13.43
C LEU A 6 12.22 5.71 12.24
N LYS A 7 13.52 5.48 12.51
CA LYS A 7 14.49 5.09 11.46
C LYS A 7 14.17 3.75 10.82
N PHE A 8 13.68 2.79 11.62
CA PHE A 8 13.24 1.50 11.11
C PHE A 8 12.03 1.65 10.17
N CYS A 9 11.01 2.41 10.60
CA CYS A 9 9.82 2.68 9.77
C CYS A 9 10.20 3.36 8.44
N ASP A 10 11.10 4.35 8.49
CA ASP A 10 11.60 5.04 7.28
C ASP A 10 12.35 4.09 6.32
N LEU A 11 13.18 3.21 6.86
CA LEU A 11 13.89 2.22 6.05
C LEU A 11 12.94 1.20 5.41
N VAL A 12 11.97 0.71 6.17
CA VAL A 12 10.92 -0.19 5.67
C VAL A 12 10.12 0.50 4.57
N ALA A 13 9.72 1.76 4.78
CA ALA A 13 8.97 2.53 3.80
C ALA A 13 9.76 2.71 2.49
N LYS A 14 11.06 3.06 2.57
CA LYS A 14 11.94 3.16 1.39
C LYS A 14 12.07 1.84 0.62
N ALA A 15 12.20 0.71 1.33
CA ALA A 15 12.22 -0.60 0.71
C ALA A 15 10.88 -0.92 -0.01
N CYS A 16 9.76 -0.56 0.61
CA CYS A 16 8.43 -0.71 0.00
C CYS A 16 8.26 0.18 -1.24
N GLY A 17 8.79 1.41 -1.22
CA GLY A 17 8.81 2.31 -2.37
C GLY A 17 9.63 1.74 -3.53
N ALA A 18 10.82 1.22 -3.25
CA ALA A 18 11.66 0.57 -4.26
C ALA A 18 10.96 -0.66 -4.86
N PHE A 19 10.32 -1.50 -4.03
CA PHE A 19 9.53 -2.63 -4.49
C PHE A 19 8.38 -2.19 -5.41
N ALA A 20 7.63 -1.15 -5.03
CA ALA A 20 6.51 -0.64 -5.82
C ALA A 20 6.96 -0.14 -7.20
N VAL A 21 8.07 0.61 -7.26
CA VAL A 21 8.64 1.07 -8.54
C VAL A 21 9.06 -0.12 -9.41
N LEU A 22 9.73 -1.13 -8.84
CA LEU A 22 10.12 -2.33 -9.57
C LEU A 22 8.92 -3.12 -10.08
N ALA A 23 7.88 -3.28 -9.26
CA ALA A 23 6.64 -3.94 -9.65
C ALA A 23 5.93 -3.19 -10.79
N LEU A 24 5.88 -1.86 -10.74
CA LEU A 24 5.33 -1.03 -11.83
C LEU A 24 6.14 -1.15 -13.12
N LEU A 25 7.46 -1.08 -13.03
CA LEU A 25 8.33 -1.25 -14.18
C LEU A 25 8.14 -2.63 -14.82
N LEU A 26 8.05 -3.68 -14.00
CA LEU A 26 7.78 -5.03 -14.47
C LEU A 26 6.41 -5.11 -15.16
N SER A 27 5.36 -4.52 -14.58
CA SER A 27 4.04 -4.43 -15.22
C SER A 27 4.10 -3.76 -16.59
N ILE A 28 4.84 -2.66 -16.72
CA ILE A 28 5.02 -1.96 -18.00
C ILE A 28 5.72 -2.87 -19.00
N LEU A 29 6.80 -3.54 -18.61
CA LEU A 29 7.54 -4.45 -19.48
C LEU A 29 6.66 -5.61 -19.98
N VAL A 30 5.85 -6.20 -19.11
CA VAL A 30 4.91 -7.29 -19.47
C VAL A 30 3.82 -6.79 -20.43
N ILE A 31 3.27 -5.59 -20.23
CA ILE A 31 2.31 -5.01 -21.19
C ILE A 31 2.98 -4.75 -22.54
N VAL A 32 4.21 -4.24 -22.54
CA VAL A 32 4.95 -3.99 -23.77
C VAL A 32 5.19 -5.30 -24.52
N GLU A 33 5.64 -6.35 -23.85
CA GLU A 33 5.76 -7.70 -24.41
C GLU A 33 4.43 -8.17 -25.01
N LEU A 34 3.32 -8.10 -24.26
CA LEU A 34 1.98 -8.47 -24.74
C LEU A 34 1.62 -7.75 -26.04
N VAL A 35 1.91 -6.45 -26.13
CA VAL A 35 1.68 -5.65 -27.35
C VAL A 35 2.56 -6.17 -28.48
N PHE A 36 3.85 -6.37 -28.25
CA PHE A 36 4.77 -6.93 -29.26
C PHE A 36 4.30 -8.30 -29.76
N GLU A 37 3.95 -9.23 -28.89
CA GLU A 37 3.48 -10.56 -29.28
C GLU A 37 2.20 -10.50 -30.11
N ARG A 38 1.26 -9.64 -29.71
CA ARG A 38 -0.01 -9.51 -30.39
C ARG A 38 0.14 -8.95 -31.81
N TYR A 39 1.01 -7.97 -32.01
CA TYR A 39 1.17 -7.34 -33.33
C TYR A 39 2.12 -8.12 -34.25
N PHE A 40 3.23 -8.65 -33.72
CA PHE A 40 4.25 -9.32 -34.54
C PHE A 40 4.01 -10.81 -34.70
N PHE A 41 3.57 -11.50 -33.65
CA PHE A 41 3.38 -12.96 -33.65
C PHE A 41 1.90 -13.36 -33.83
N GLN A 42 0.97 -12.40 -33.82
CA GLN A 42 -0.48 -12.62 -33.96
C GLN A 42 -1.03 -13.64 -32.94
N ARG A 43 -0.40 -13.72 -31.77
CA ARG A 43 -0.80 -14.56 -30.64
C ARG A 43 -1.10 -13.67 -29.45
N ALA A 44 -2.20 -13.95 -28.76
CA ALA A 44 -2.54 -13.31 -27.50
C ALA A 44 -2.26 -14.30 -26.37
N ILE A 45 -1.26 -14.01 -25.55
CA ILE A 45 -0.97 -14.83 -24.38
C ILE A 45 -1.78 -14.31 -23.18
N THR A 46 -2.46 -15.21 -22.47
CA THR A 46 -3.50 -14.83 -21.50
C THR A 46 -3.01 -14.58 -20.08
N TRP A 47 -1.77 -14.97 -19.73
CA TRP A 47 -1.24 -14.82 -18.36
C TRP A 47 -0.79 -13.39 -18.04
N GLN A 48 -0.42 -12.60 -19.06
CA GLN A 48 0.20 -11.28 -18.90
C GLN A 48 -0.75 -10.29 -18.22
N THR A 49 -2.02 -10.27 -18.60
CA THR A 49 -3.02 -9.33 -18.05
C THR A 49 -3.25 -9.53 -16.54
N GLU A 50 -3.25 -10.79 -16.11
CA GLU A 50 -3.46 -11.14 -14.70
C GLU A 50 -2.22 -10.88 -13.86
N LEU A 51 -1.04 -11.23 -14.37
CA LEU A 51 0.21 -10.91 -13.67
C LEU A 51 0.35 -9.40 -13.48
N VAL A 52 0.09 -8.60 -14.51
CA VAL A 52 0.10 -7.14 -14.43
C VAL A 52 -0.89 -6.64 -13.38
N THR A 53 -2.10 -7.21 -13.33
CA THR A 53 -3.10 -6.83 -12.33
C THR A 53 -2.62 -7.13 -10.92
N MET A 54 -2.03 -8.32 -10.69
CA MET A 54 -1.48 -8.70 -9.39
C MET A 54 -0.30 -7.80 -8.97
N LEU A 55 0.60 -7.48 -9.90
CA LEU A 55 1.72 -6.58 -9.67
C LEU A 55 1.25 -5.15 -9.35
N LEU A 56 0.20 -4.66 -10.02
CA LEU A 56 -0.41 -3.37 -9.73
C LEU A 56 -1.05 -3.32 -8.35
N VAL A 57 -1.76 -4.38 -7.95
CA VAL A 57 -2.31 -4.52 -6.60
C VAL A 57 -1.17 -4.49 -5.57
N ALA A 58 -0.13 -5.28 -5.79
CA ALA A 58 1.03 -5.32 -4.89
C ALA A 58 1.73 -3.97 -4.79
N SER A 59 2.01 -3.32 -5.93
CA SER A 59 2.60 -1.99 -5.97
C SER A 59 1.76 -0.95 -5.24
N THR A 60 0.44 -0.99 -5.39
CA THR A 60 -0.47 0.00 -4.80
C THR A 60 -0.48 -0.12 -3.28
N PHE A 61 -0.72 -1.32 -2.77
CA PHE A 61 -0.83 -1.53 -1.33
C PHE A 61 0.52 -1.44 -0.61
N ILE A 62 1.56 -2.08 -1.13
CA ILE A 62 2.89 -2.04 -0.50
C ILE A 62 3.53 -0.65 -0.69
N GLY A 63 3.39 -0.03 -1.86
CA GLY A 63 3.91 1.31 -2.14
C GLY A 63 3.23 2.42 -1.34
N SER A 64 1.98 2.24 -0.89
CA SER A 64 1.27 3.23 -0.08
C SER A 64 2.01 3.61 1.21
N ALA A 65 2.74 2.66 1.82
CA ALA A 65 3.54 2.90 3.02
C ALA A 65 4.66 3.93 2.77
N TYR A 66 5.28 3.90 1.59
CA TYR A 66 6.28 4.88 1.18
C TYR A 66 5.67 6.27 1.00
N VAL A 67 4.53 6.36 0.32
CA VAL A 67 3.81 7.62 0.09
C VAL A 67 3.43 8.30 1.40
N LEU A 68 2.95 7.51 2.38
CA LEU A 68 2.64 8.01 3.72
C LEU A 68 3.91 8.47 4.46
N SER A 69 5.04 7.77 4.31
CA SER A 69 6.31 8.15 4.95
C SER A 69 6.87 9.48 4.45
N GLU A 70 6.74 9.74 3.15
CA GLU A 70 7.23 10.98 2.52
C GLU A 70 6.30 12.18 2.80
N LYS A 71 5.26 11.99 3.63
CA LYS A 71 4.18 12.96 3.87
C LYS A 71 3.54 13.44 2.56
N ALA A 72 3.65 12.64 1.50
CA ALA A 72 3.05 12.91 0.19
C ALA A 72 1.54 12.62 0.17
N HIS A 73 0.93 12.25 1.31
CA HIS A 73 -0.50 12.44 1.46
C HIS A 73 -0.80 13.91 1.19
N VAL A 74 -1.70 14.13 0.25
CA VAL A 74 -2.40 15.39 -0.02
C VAL A 74 -3.05 15.86 1.27
N SER A 75 -2.22 16.41 2.15
CA SER A 75 -2.60 17.33 3.18
C SER A 75 -3.36 18.40 2.43
N MET A 76 -4.65 18.59 2.72
CA MET A 76 -5.32 19.81 2.30
C MET A 76 -4.66 20.95 3.07
N GLU A 77 -3.48 21.38 2.61
CA GLU A 77 -2.71 22.48 3.17
C GLU A 77 -3.58 23.73 3.25
N TRP A 78 -4.44 23.92 2.23
CA TRP A 78 -5.44 24.97 2.19
C TRP A 78 -6.44 24.94 3.36
N ILE A 79 -6.86 23.78 3.88
CA ILE A 79 -7.72 23.73 5.07
C ILE A 79 -6.94 24.15 6.32
N TYR A 80 -5.65 23.77 6.39
CA TYR A 80 -4.82 24.09 7.54
C TYR A 80 -4.53 25.60 7.67
N ASP A 81 -4.55 26.35 6.57
CA ASP A 81 -4.34 27.81 6.58
C ASP A 81 -5.44 28.59 7.31
N PHE A 82 -6.66 28.04 7.40
CA PHE A 82 -7.77 28.66 8.13
C PHE A 82 -7.82 28.27 9.62
N LEU A 83 -6.96 27.36 10.07
CA LEU A 83 -6.99 26.77 11.41
C LEU A 83 -5.82 27.27 12.27
N SER A 84 -6.08 27.45 13.57
CA SER A 84 -5.00 27.69 14.53
C SER A 84 -4.10 26.46 14.66
N LYS A 85 -2.81 26.65 14.96
CA LYS A 85 -1.81 25.56 15.09
C LYS A 85 -2.29 24.40 15.98
N LYS A 86 -3.01 24.71 17.07
CA LYS A 86 -3.56 23.72 18.00
C LYS A 86 -4.70 22.88 17.38
N ASN A 87 -5.53 23.48 16.52
CA ASN A 87 -6.62 22.78 15.85
C ASN A 87 -6.11 21.92 14.68
N VAL A 88 -5.07 22.38 13.96
CA VAL A 88 -4.37 21.58 12.95
C VAL A 88 -3.81 20.30 13.55
N LEU A 89 -3.14 20.40 14.71
CA LEU A 89 -2.57 19.23 15.39
C LEU A 89 -3.64 18.22 15.82
N ARG A 90 -4.76 18.70 16.39
CA ARG A 90 -5.90 17.82 16.76
C ARG A 90 -6.49 17.12 15.54
N LEU A 91 -6.64 17.84 14.42
CA LEU A 91 -7.18 17.27 13.19
C LEU A 91 -6.25 16.21 12.59
N LYS A 92 -4.92 16.44 12.62
CA LYS A 92 -3.93 15.43 12.17
C LYS A 92 -3.96 14.18 13.03
N ILE A 93 -4.06 14.31 14.35
CA ILE A 93 -4.18 13.16 15.26
C ILE A 93 -5.49 12.40 14.99
N PHE A 94 -6.62 13.12 14.86
CA PHE A 94 -7.92 12.52 14.59
C PHE A 94 -7.94 11.74 13.26
N THR A 95 -7.49 12.37 12.17
CA THR A 95 -7.43 11.73 10.84
C THR A 95 -6.48 10.53 10.84
N SER A 96 -5.35 10.60 11.56
CA SER A 96 -4.43 9.47 11.72
C SER A 96 -5.06 8.31 12.49
N LEU A 97 -5.84 8.58 13.54
CA LEU A 97 -6.56 7.55 14.30
C LEU A 97 -7.67 6.89 13.47
N VAL A 98 -8.45 7.66 12.73
CA VAL A 98 -9.48 7.13 11.82
C VAL A 98 -8.84 6.25 10.75
N SER A 99 -7.73 6.71 10.17
CA SER A 99 -7.00 5.94 9.16
C SER A 99 -6.41 4.65 9.75
N LEU A 100 -5.82 4.72 10.96
CA LEU A 100 -5.33 3.54 11.67
C LEU A 100 -6.43 2.51 11.89
N LEU A 101 -7.63 2.95 12.32
CA LEU A 101 -8.78 2.08 12.52
C LEU A 101 -9.23 1.44 11.20
N PHE A 102 -9.29 2.23 10.11
CA PHE A 102 -9.59 1.70 8.78
C PHE A 102 -8.60 0.62 8.35
N PHE A 103 -7.29 0.85 8.52
CA PHE A 103 -6.28 -0.14 8.13
C PHE A 103 -6.26 -1.38 9.04
N LEU A 104 -6.63 -1.26 10.31
CA LEU A 104 -6.85 -2.42 11.20
C LEU A 104 -8.00 -3.31 10.70
N ILE A 105 -9.12 -2.68 10.31
CA ILE A 105 -10.25 -3.40 9.72
C ILE A 105 -9.84 -4.04 8.39
N LEU A 106 -9.14 -3.30 7.53
CA LEU A 106 -8.66 -3.79 6.24
C LEU A 106 -7.69 -4.98 6.42
N PHE A 107 -6.81 -4.93 7.42
CA PHE A 107 -5.91 -6.04 7.74
C PHE A 107 -6.68 -7.28 8.18
N TYR A 108 -7.68 -7.13 9.06
CA TYR A 108 -8.48 -8.25 9.54
C TYR A 108 -9.26 -8.92 8.41
N PHE A 109 -9.99 -8.15 7.59
CA PHE A 109 -10.71 -8.71 6.44
C PHE A 109 -9.75 -9.24 5.37
N GLY A 110 -8.61 -8.57 5.15
CA GLY A 110 -7.57 -9.06 4.25
C GLY A 110 -7.03 -10.42 4.67
N PHE A 111 -6.80 -10.64 5.97
CA PHE A 111 -6.39 -11.94 6.51
C PHE A 111 -7.44 -13.02 6.24
N LEU A 112 -8.72 -12.74 6.52
CA LEU A 112 -9.81 -13.68 6.22
C LEU A 112 -9.89 -14.04 4.74
N MET A 113 -9.72 -13.05 3.84
CA MET A 113 -9.72 -13.29 2.39
C MET A 113 -8.52 -14.14 1.95
N VAL A 114 -7.34 -13.94 2.54
CA VAL A 114 -6.15 -14.76 2.25
C VAL A 114 -6.36 -16.20 2.74
N GLU A 115 -6.82 -16.38 3.97
CA GLU A 115 -7.10 -17.69 4.55
C GLU A 115 -8.15 -18.43 3.72
N GLU A 116 -9.26 -17.78 3.38
CA GLU A 116 -10.32 -18.36 2.58
C GLU A 116 -9.83 -18.74 1.18
N ALA A 117 -9.10 -17.85 0.51
CA ALA A 117 -8.55 -18.12 -0.82
C ALA A 117 -7.53 -19.26 -0.79
N PHE A 118 -6.72 -19.38 0.26
CA PHE A 118 -5.74 -20.44 0.41
C PHE A 118 -6.39 -21.79 0.74
N THR A 119 -7.32 -21.82 1.69
CA THR A 119 -7.99 -23.06 2.13
C THR A 119 -8.94 -23.62 1.07
N LYS A 120 -9.69 -22.74 0.38
CA LYS A 120 -10.63 -23.14 -0.65
C LYS A 120 -10.02 -23.21 -2.05
N ASN A 121 -8.71 -22.94 -2.19
CA ASN A 121 -7.97 -22.87 -3.45
C ASN A 121 -8.69 -22.00 -4.49
N TYR A 122 -9.09 -20.79 -4.09
CA TYR A 122 -9.70 -19.85 -5.01
C TYR A 122 -8.69 -19.34 -6.03
N SER A 123 -9.08 -19.41 -7.28
CA SER A 123 -8.33 -18.97 -8.44
C SER A 123 -9.15 -17.99 -9.25
N THR A 124 -8.50 -17.35 -10.21
CA THR A 124 -9.08 -16.22 -10.95
C THR A 124 -10.19 -16.66 -11.92
N GLY A 125 -10.31 -17.97 -12.19
CA GLY A 125 -11.34 -18.54 -13.06
C GLY A 125 -11.10 -18.29 -14.55
N THR A 126 -9.86 -17.94 -14.91
CA THR A 126 -9.43 -17.58 -16.26
C THR A 126 -8.59 -18.71 -16.87
N VAL A 127 -8.07 -18.48 -18.08
CA VAL A 127 -7.25 -19.48 -18.79
C VAL A 127 -5.92 -19.78 -18.07
N TRP A 128 -5.32 -18.78 -17.42
CA TRP A 128 -4.07 -18.99 -16.67
C TRP A 128 -4.33 -19.40 -15.21
N ASP A 129 -5.49 -19.04 -14.68
CA ASP A 129 -6.03 -19.47 -13.38
C ASP A 129 -5.07 -19.32 -12.18
N PRO A 130 -4.38 -18.18 -12.02
CA PRO A 130 -3.47 -17.99 -10.90
C PRO A 130 -4.25 -17.92 -9.58
N PRO A 131 -3.63 -18.30 -8.46
CA PRO A 131 -4.30 -18.35 -7.17
C PRO A 131 -4.50 -16.95 -6.57
N LEU A 132 -5.70 -16.68 -6.05
CA LEU A 132 -6.10 -15.36 -5.55
C LEU A 132 -5.47 -14.98 -4.20
N TRP A 133 -4.90 -15.95 -3.47
CA TRP A 133 -4.22 -15.65 -2.21
C TRP A 133 -3.01 -14.72 -2.43
N ILE A 134 -2.40 -14.70 -3.62
CA ILE A 134 -1.26 -13.84 -3.95
C ILE A 134 -1.64 -12.34 -3.89
N PRO A 135 -2.59 -11.84 -4.69
CA PRO A 135 -2.99 -10.43 -4.61
C PRO A 135 -3.59 -10.06 -3.25
N TYR A 136 -4.35 -10.96 -2.61
CA TYR A 136 -4.90 -10.70 -1.27
C TYR A 136 -3.81 -10.59 -0.20
N SER A 137 -2.76 -11.41 -0.29
CA SER A 137 -1.63 -11.32 0.64
C SER A 137 -0.90 -9.99 0.51
N SER A 138 -0.79 -9.46 -0.71
CA SER A 138 -0.19 -8.16 -0.95
C SER A 138 -1.00 -7.02 -0.32
N MET A 139 -2.34 -7.10 -0.38
CA MET A 139 -3.24 -6.18 0.32
C MET A 139 -3.07 -6.26 1.84
N MET A 140 -3.05 -7.48 2.41
CA MET A 140 -2.85 -7.70 3.84
C MET A 140 -1.50 -7.15 4.31
N ILE A 141 -0.41 -7.42 3.57
CA ILE A 141 0.93 -6.91 3.87
C ILE A 141 0.96 -5.38 3.81
N GLY A 142 0.38 -4.77 2.76
CA GLY A 142 0.28 -3.32 2.66
C GLY A 142 -0.49 -2.69 3.83
N ALA A 143 -1.61 -3.30 4.24
CA ALA A 143 -2.37 -2.85 5.41
C ALA A 143 -1.54 -2.92 6.70
N ALA A 144 -0.78 -3.99 6.92
CA ALA A 144 0.12 -4.12 8.06
C ALA A 144 1.20 -3.04 8.09
N LEU A 145 1.80 -2.74 6.93
CA LEU A 145 2.80 -1.68 6.78
C LEU A 145 2.20 -0.30 7.06
N MET A 146 0.98 -0.04 6.59
CA MET A 146 0.28 1.23 6.86
C MET A 146 -0.05 1.40 8.35
N ILE A 147 -0.48 0.33 9.03
CA ILE A 147 -0.69 0.35 10.50
C ILE A 147 0.59 0.78 11.21
N LEU A 148 1.72 0.16 10.87
CA LEU A 148 3.02 0.49 11.45
C LEU A 148 3.39 1.97 11.20
N GLN A 149 3.14 2.47 10.00
CA GLN A 149 3.45 3.85 9.63
C GLN A 149 2.53 4.87 10.32
N TYR A 150 1.24 4.60 10.47
CA TYR A 150 0.32 5.47 11.23
C TYR A 150 0.65 5.51 12.72
N ILE A 151 1.08 4.40 13.31
CA ILE A 151 1.56 4.40 14.70
C ILE A 151 2.78 5.33 14.82
N ALA A 152 3.73 5.25 13.88
CA ALA A 152 4.89 6.14 13.86
C ALA A 152 4.49 7.62 13.71
N GLU A 153 3.50 7.93 12.88
CA GLU A 153 3.02 9.31 12.69
C GLU A 153 2.31 9.85 13.95
N ILE A 154 1.47 9.04 14.60
CA ILE A 154 0.81 9.42 15.85
C ILE A 154 1.84 9.70 16.95
N ILE A 155 2.90 8.89 17.04
CA ILE A 155 3.99 9.12 18.01
C ILE A 155 4.71 10.46 17.75
N LYS A 156 4.96 10.81 16.48
CA LYS A 156 5.57 12.10 16.11
C LYS A 156 4.65 13.28 16.47
N LEU A 157 3.37 13.18 16.16
CA LEU A 157 2.37 14.23 16.45
C LEU A 157 2.14 14.42 17.96
N ALA A 158 2.24 13.34 18.75
CA ALA A 158 2.16 13.42 20.20
C ALA A 158 3.35 14.19 20.81
N ASP A 159 4.57 13.95 20.31
CA ASP A 159 5.78 14.67 20.74
C ASP A 159 5.66 16.18 20.44
N GLU A 160 5.08 16.55 19.28
CA GLU A 160 4.86 17.95 18.88
C GLU A 160 3.81 18.67 19.75
N LYS A 161 2.88 17.91 20.34
CA LYS A 161 1.88 18.43 21.29
C LYS A 161 2.52 18.78 22.64
N ASP A 162 3.51 18.02 23.09
CA ASP A 162 4.17 18.24 24.38
C ASP A 162 5.10 19.46 24.38
N VAL A 163 5.45 19.97 23.19
CA VAL A 163 6.33 21.14 22.99
C VAL A 163 5.56 22.49 22.91
N ASN A 164 4.23 22.47 22.74
CA ASN A 164 3.36 23.65 22.50
C ASN A 164 2.30 23.89 23.59
#